data_AF-F5YLY3-F1
#
_entry.id   AF-F5YLY3-F1
#
_cell.length_a   1.000
_cell.length_b   1.000
_cell.length_c   1.000
_cell.angle_alpha   90.00
_cell.angle_beta   90.00
_cell.angle_gamma   90.00
#
_symmetry.space_group_name_H-M   'P 1'
#
loop_
_entity.id
_entity.type
_entity.pdbx_description
1 polymer ?
#
loop_
_entity_poly.entity_id
_entity_poly.type
_entity_poly.pdbx_seq_one_letter_code
_entity_poly.pdbx_strand_id
1 'polypeptide(L)'
;MKPFDIFVAYISWKTGGKRRPVLMISTGDNNGPTASAAYGFGITTQYANKSETIKAKYYKIVDWKLAGLEKQSYVDTVRLLKLPPDVVSKAKPIGKLTQEDIEFLIAFLEK
;
A
#
# COMPACT_ATOMS: atom_id res chain seq x y z
N MET A 1 1.10 -7.36 -10.80
CA MET A 1 1.10 -7.13 -9.35
C MET A 1 0.20 -8.18 -8.69
N LYS A 2 0.53 -8.63 -7.49
CA LYS A 2 -0.27 -9.55 -6.68
C LYS A 2 -0.65 -8.87 -5.35
N PRO A 3 -1.68 -9.35 -4.63
CA PRO A 3 -1.93 -8.91 -3.26
C PRO A 3 -0.67 -9.00 -2.39
N PHE A 4 -0.50 -7.98 -1.55
CA PHE A 4 0.61 -7.76 -0.63
C PHE A 4 1.97 -7.42 -1.26
N ASP A 5 2.06 -7.34 -2.58
CA ASP A 5 3.22 -6.73 -3.24
C ASP A 5 3.32 -5.24 -2.88
N ILE A 6 4.55 -4.76 -2.72
CA ILE A 6 4.87 -3.34 -2.57
C ILE A 6 5.49 -2.83 -3.85
N PHE A 7 5.04 -1.69 -4.34
CA PHE A 7 5.58 -1.04 -5.53
C PHE A 7 5.53 0.48 -5.41
N VAL A 8 6.27 1.19 -6.25
CA VAL A 8 6.27 2.66 -6.26
C VAL A 8 5.26 3.19 -7.26
N ALA A 9 4.37 4.07 -6.82
CA ALA A 9 3.39 4.75 -7.67
C ALA A 9 3.39 6.26 -7.42
N TYR A 10 3.04 7.04 -8.45
CA TYR A 10 2.77 8.47 -8.29
C TYR A 10 1.36 8.68 -7.79
N ILE A 11 1.22 9.27 -6.59
CA ILE A 11 -0.07 9.58 -5.98
C ILE A 11 -0.32 11.08 -6.09
N SER A 12 -1.34 11.47 -6.86
CA SER A 12 -1.73 12.86 -7.07
C SER A 12 -2.79 13.35 -6.06
N TRP A 13 -2.81 14.66 -5.86
CA TRP A 13 -3.85 15.44 -5.18
C TRP A 13 -4.07 16.76 -5.94
N LYS A 14 -5.03 17.58 -5.52
CA LYS A 14 -5.54 18.75 -6.29
C LYS A 14 -4.46 19.66 -6.88
N THR A 15 -3.34 19.84 -6.19
CA THR A 15 -2.28 20.80 -6.56
C THR A 15 -0.91 20.16 -6.78
N GLY A 16 -0.84 18.83 -6.90
CA GLY A 16 0.44 18.15 -7.09
C GLY A 16 0.40 16.65 -6.88
N GLY A 17 1.55 16.06 -6.57
CA GLY A 17 1.65 14.63 -6.30
C GLY A 17 3.04 14.24 -5.86
N LYS A 18 3.18 12.99 -5.40
CA LYS A 18 4.52 12.43 -5.14
C LYS A 18 4.55 10.91 -5.33
N ARG A 19 5.72 10.41 -5.70
CA ARG A 19 5.99 8.97 -5.74
C ARG A 19 6.10 8.43 -4.32
N ARG A 20 5.38 7.34 -4.04
CA ARG A 20 5.43 6.65 -2.76
C ARG A 20 5.35 5.14 -2.97
N PRO A 21 5.87 4.34 -2.03
CA PRO A 21 5.53 2.94 -1.97
C PRO A 21 4.02 2.77 -1.69
N VAL A 22 3.42 1.77 -2.30
CA VAL A 22 2.02 1.39 -2.21
C VAL A 22 1.95 -0.10 -1.96
N LEU A 23 1.14 -0.50 -0.99
CA LEU A 23 0.79 -1.89 -0.73
C LEU A 23 -0.40 -2.28 -1.60
N MET A 24 -0.25 -3.28 -2.46
CA MET A 24 -1.34 -3.83 -3.24
C MET A 24 -2.27 -4.66 -2.34
N ILE A 25 -3.57 -4.44 -2.40
CA ILE A 25 -4.57 -5.18 -1.60
C ILE A 25 -5.45 -6.05 -2.47
N SER A 26 -5.89 -5.52 -3.61
CA SER A 26 -6.67 -6.29 -4.56
C SER A 26 -6.29 -5.88 -5.98
N THR A 27 -6.12 -6.89 -6.82
CA THR A 27 -6.11 -6.71 -8.27
C THR A 27 -7.44 -7.20 -8.78
N GLY A 28 -8.17 -6.34 -9.45
CA GLY A 28 -9.32 -6.81 -10.19
C GLY A 28 -8.89 -7.82 -11.28
N ASP A 29 -9.76 -8.79 -11.54
CA ASP A 29 -9.52 -9.84 -12.52
C ASP A 29 -9.34 -9.25 -13.93
N ASN A 30 -8.30 -9.66 -14.65
CA ASN A 30 -7.92 -9.14 -15.97
C ASN A 30 -8.65 -9.86 -17.13
N ASN A 31 -9.62 -10.74 -16.82
CA ASN A 31 -10.21 -11.68 -17.76
C ASN A 31 -11.59 -11.25 -18.32
N GLY A 32 -12.01 -10.01 -18.14
CA GLY A 32 -13.29 -9.49 -18.63
C GLY A 32 -13.21 -8.10 -19.27
N PRO A 33 -14.24 -7.68 -20.05
CA PRO A 33 -14.26 -6.42 -20.81
C PRO A 33 -14.28 -5.15 -19.96
N THR A 34 -14.28 -5.28 -18.63
CA THR A 34 -14.16 -4.20 -17.67
C THR A 34 -12.96 -4.52 -16.79
N ALA A 35 -11.82 -3.89 -17.06
CA ALA A 35 -10.62 -4.02 -16.22
C ALA A 35 -11.01 -3.72 -14.77
N SER A 36 -11.08 -4.77 -13.96
CA SER A 36 -11.53 -4.65 -12.59
C SER A 36 -10.50 -3.80 -11.84
N ALA A 37 -10.98 -2.81 -11.08
CA ALA A 37 -10.11 -1.80 -10.48
C ALA A 37 -9.10 -2.43 -9.52
N ALA A 38 -7.84 -1.99 -9.59
CA ALA A 38 -6.82 -2.35 -8.60
C ALA A 38 -6.87 -1.37 -7.43
N TYR A 39 -6.67 -1.89 -6.22
CA TYR A 39 -6.72 -1.12 -4.99
C TYR A 39 -5.49 -1.36 -4.12
N GLY A 40 -5.05 -0.31 -3.44
CA GLY A 40 -3.93 -0.40 -2.51
C GLY A 40 -3.95 0.67 -1.42
N PHE A 41 -3.06 0.52 -0.46
CA PHE A 41 -2.81 1.51 0.59
C PHE A 41 -1.48 2.23 0.37
N GLY A 42 -1.45 3.51 0.70
CA GLY A 42 -0.19 4.26 0.70
C GLY A 42 0.71 3.78 1.84
N ILE A 43 2.03 3.78 1.61
CA ILE A 43 3.02 3.57 2.67
C ILE A 43 3.70 4.90 2.99
N THR A 44 3.93 5.16 4.27
CA THR A 44 4.57 6.39 4.74
C THR A 44 5.62 6.12 5.80
N THR A 45 6.59 7.02 5.87
CA THR A 45 7.58 7.09 6.96
C THR A 45 7.24 8.23 7.94
N GLN A 46 6.17 8.99 7.69
CA GLN A 46 5.80 10.18 8.46
C GLN A 46 4.81 9.88 9.60
N TYR A 47 4.84 8.66 10.15
CA TYR A 47 3.95 8.23 11.24
C TYR A 47 4.14 9.07 12.51
N ALA A 48 5.39 9.37 12.88
CA ALA A 48 5.72 10.10 14.10
C ALA A 48 5.05 11.49 14.19
N ASN A 49 4.82 12.13 13.03
CA ASN A 49 4.26 13.48 12.94
C ASN A 49 2.73 13.50 12.96
N LYS A 50 2.05 12.37 13.20
CA LYS A 50 0.59 12.26 13.22
C LYS A 50 0.04 12.36 14.65
N SER A 51 -1.20 12.81 14.79
CA SER A 51 -1.91 12.73 16.08
C SER A 51 -2.16 11.27 16.46
N GLU A 52 -2.34 10.99 17.75
CA GLU A 52 -2.61 9.62 18.24
C GLU A 52 -3.84 9.00 17.59
N THR A 53 -4.92 9.77 17.40
CA THR A 53 -6.13 9.33 16.69
C THR A 53 -5.84 8.89 15.25
N ILE A 54 -4.91 9.58 14.56
CA ILE A 54 -4.52 9.21 13.21
C ILE A 54 -3.55 8.04 13.23
N LYS A 55 -2.56 8.02 14.14
CA LYS A 55 -1.61 6.91 14.30
C LYS A 55 -2.30 5.57 14.54
N ALA A 56 -3.43 5.55 15.26
CA ALA A 56 -4.23 4.34 15.47
C ALA A 56 -4.74 3.70 14.17
N LYS A 57 -4.76 4.44 13.05
CA LYS A 57 -5.16 3.97 11.72
C LYS A 57 -3.95 3.67 10.81
N TYR A 58 -2.76 3.53 11.38
CA TYR A 58 -1.54 3.27 10.64
C TYR A 58 -0.95 1.97 11.14
N TYR A 59 -0.93 0.97 10.27
CA TYR A 59 -0.33 -0.32 10.59
C TYR A 59 1.18 -0.24 10.46
N LYS A 60 1.91 -0.65 11.49
CA LYS A 60 3.38 -0.69 11.49
C LYS A 60 3.85 -1.94 10.74
N ILE A 61 4.65 -1.76 9.69
CA ILE A 61 5.33 -2.87 9.01
C ILE A 61 6.53 -3.27 9.88
N VAL A 62 6.52 -4.47 10.44
CA VAL A 62 7.57 -4.97 11.33
C VAL A 62 8.81 -5.30 10.52
N ASP A 63 8.65 -6.10 9.46
CA ASP A 63 9.74 -6.59 8.63
C ASP A 63 9.99 -5.72 7.39
N TRP A 64 9.95 -4.40 7.58
CA TRP A 64 10.04 -3.44 6.47
C TRP A 64 11.26 -3.66 5.56
N LYS A 65 12.39 -4.11 6.13
CA LYS A 65 13.61 -4.39 5.36
C LYS A 65 13.43 -5.60 4.44
N LEU A 66 12.81 -6.67 4.93
CA LEU A 66 12.49 -7.84 4.11
C LEU A 66 11.41 -7.52 3.06
N ALA A 67 10.53 -6.57 3.39
CA ALA A 67 9.52 -6.05 2.48
C ALA A 67 10.05 -5.09 1.40
N GLY A 68 11.38 -4.87 1.33
CA GLY A 68 12.02 -4.05 0.31
C GLY A 68 11.97 -2.54 0.57
N LEU A 69 11.71 -2.13 1.81
CA LEU A 69 11.70 -0.72 2.22
C LEU A 69 13.06 -0.34 2.82
N GLU A 70 13.43 0.93 2.67
CA GLU A 70 14.73 1.45 3.13
C GLU A 70 14.75 1.80 4.63
N LYS A 71 13.57 2.03 5.22
CA LYS A 71 13.42 2.41 6.63
C LYS A 71 12.04 2.04 7.16
N GLN A 72 11.90 2.11 8.48
CA GLN A 72 10.64 1.90 9.18
C GLN A 72 9.50 2.68 8.53
N SER A 73 8.46 1.95 8.13
CA SER A 73 7.33 2.50 7.41
C SER A 73 6.02 1.92 7.93
N TYR A 74 4.93 2.56 7.54
CA TYR A 74 3.59 2.28 8.02
C TYR A 74 2.61 2.30 6.85
N VAL A 75 1.67 1.36 6.85
CA VAL A 75 0.55 1.33 5.90
C VAL A 75 -0.49 2.33 6.39
N ASP A 76 -0.82 3.30 5.54
CA ASP A 76 -1.88 4.27 5.76
C ASP A 76 -3.23 3.65 5.39
N THR A 77 -3.94 3.11 6.39
CA THR A 77 -5.24 2.46 6.18
C THR A 77 -6.42 3.45 6.13
N VAL A 78 -6.15 4.75 6.28
CA VAL A 78 -7.18 5.80 6.25
C VAL A 78 -7.76 5.98 4.85
N ARG A 79 -6.93 5.82 3.80
CA ARG A 79 -7.32 6.06 2.42
C ARG A 79 -7.01 4.87 1.53
N LEU A 80 -8.07 4.23 1.03
CA LEU A 80 -7.96 3.28 -0.06
C LEU A 80 -7.67 4.02 -1.38
N LEU A 81 -6.60 3.62 -2.06
CA LEU A 81 -6.20 4.19 -3.35
C LEU A 81 -6.77 3.31 -4.46
N LYS A 82 -7.53 3.92 -5.39
CA LYS A 82 -7.85 3.30 -6.68
C LYS A 82 -6.69 3.53 -7.64
N LEU A 83 -6.11 2.44 -8.11
CA LEU A 83 -4.92 2.46 -8.94
C LEU A 83 -5.32 2.28 -10.42
N PRO A 84 -4.86 3.17 -11.32
CA PRO A 84 -5.06 3.00 -12.75
C PRO A 84 -4.46 1.67 -13.24
N PRO A 85 -5.15 0.89 -14.08
CA PRO A 85 -4.65 -0.39 -14.57
C PRO A 85 -3.28 -0.31 -15.27
N ASP A 86 -3.02 0.78 -16.00
CA ASP A 86 -1.76 1.02 -16.69
C ASP A 86 -0.58 1.29 -15.75
N VAL A 87 -0.84 1.92 -14.59
CA VAL A 87 0.15 2.11 -13.54
C VAL A 87 0.53 0.75 -12.93
N VAL A 88 -0.47 -0.10 -12.68
CA VAL A 88 -0.25 -1.41 -12.07
C VAL A 88 0.42 -2.39 -13.01
N SER A 89 0.09 -2.38 -14.31
CA SER A 89 0.66 -3.30 -15.30
C SER A 89 2.11 -2.98 -15.65
N LYS A 90 2.51 -1.69 -15.61
CA LYS A 90 3.88 -1.25 -15.88
C LYS A 90 4.80 -1.29 -14.66
N ALA A 91 4.22 -1.29 -13.45
CA ALA A 91 4.99 -1.32 -12.22
C ALA A 91 5.62 -2.70 -11.96
N LYS A 92 6.82 -2.68 -11.39
CA LYS A 92 7.46 -3.87 -10.82
C LYS A 92 7.38 -3.79 -9.28
N PRO A 93 7.14 -4.92 -8.59
CA PRO A 93 7.24 -4.94 -7.14
C PRO A 93 8.69 -4.64 -6.72
N ILE A 94 8.85 -3.86 -5.67
CA ILE A 94 10.13 -3.63 -4.98
C ILE A 94 10.32 -4.62 -3.82
N GLY A 95 9.24 -5.27 -3.40
CA GLY A 95 9.21 -6.25 -2.33
C GLY A 95 7.79 -6.69 -2.05
N LYS A 96 7.60 -7.40 -0.94
CA LYS A 96 6.30 -7.94 -0.52
C LYS A 96 6.28 -8.02 1.00
N LEU A 97 5.13 -7.81 1.63
CA LEU A 97 5.00 -8.07 3.07
C LEU A 97 5.34 -9.53 3.39
N THR A 98 5.92 -9.74 4.58
CA THR A 98 6.13 -11.08 5.13
C THR A 98 4.80 -11.70 5.52
N GLN A 99 4.76 -13.02 5.68
CA GLN A 99 3.54 -13.71 6.09
C GLN A 99 3.02 -13.19 7.44
N GLU A 100 3.92 -12.94 8.38
CA GLU A 100 3.61 -12.38 9.69
C GLU A 100 3.02 -10.97 9.60
N ASP A 101 3.64 -10.07 8.81
CA ASP A 101 3.08 -8.73 8.56
C ASP A 101 1.70 -8.79 7.87
N ILE A 102 1.47 -9.78 6.99
CA ILE A 102 0.16 -9.98 6.33
C ILE A 102 -0.91 -10.38 7.36
N GLU A 103 -0.63 -11.38 8.20
CA GLU A 103 -1.57 -11.87 9.21
C GLU A 103 -1.96 -10.77 10.20
N PHE A 104 -0.97 -10.02 10.69
CA PHE A 104 -1.23 -8.92 11.60
C PHE A 104 -1.91 -7.72 10.94
N LEU A 105 -1.64 -7.44 9.66
CA LEU A 105 -2.36 -6.41 8.92
C LEU A 105 -3.84 -6.79 8.77
N ILE A 106 -4.15 -8.05 8.44
CA ILE A 106 -5.54 -8.52 8.31
C ILE A 106 -6.25 -8.35 9.66
N ALA A 107 -5.66 -8.86 10.74
CA ALA A 107 -6.21 -8.71 12.09
C ALA A 107 -6.33 -7.24 12.55
N PHE A 108 -5.51 -6.34 12.01
CA PHE A 108 -5.62 -4.90 12.27
C PHE A 108 -6.81 -4.26 11.52
N LEU A 109 -7.14 -4.74 10.32
CA LEU A 109 -8.23 -4.23 9.49
C LEU A 109 -9.62 -4.74 9.90
N GLU A 110 -9.69 -5.87 10.61
CA GLU A 110 -10.95 -6.46 11.10
C GLU A 110 -11.47 -5.85 12.42
N LYS A 111 -10.72 -4.93 13.03
CA LYS A 111 -11.08 -4.21 14.27
C LYS A 111 -11.90 -2.97 13.99
#